data_AF-A0A9E3PY65-F1
#
_entry.id   AF-A0A9E3PY65-F1
#
_cell.length_a   1.000
_cell.length_b   1.000
_cell.length_c   1.000
_cell.angle_alpha   90.00
_cell.angle_beta   90.00
_cell.angle_gamma   90.00
#
_symmetry.space_group_name_H-M   'P 1'
#
loop_
_entity.id
_entity.type
_entity.pdbx_description
1 polymer ?
#
loop_
_entity_poly.entity_id
_entity_poly.type
_entity_poly.pdbx_seq_one_letter_code
_entity_poly.pdbx_strand_id
1 'polypeptide(L)'
;MKPTPDELIRGVRDLLRQIGPELVSAEAKAALKRAMYVLRETAWEDEGFALMRENVVLAAMIDRVRAWHGEGAAPTRIETPTSFGDARGTNMYLRCDLARLLDELAAQPLDASAALRGELARSLAALRASDP
;
A
#
# COMPACT_ATOMS: atom_id res chain seq x y z
N MET A 1 -13.61 10.00 -6.36
CA MET A 1 -12.26 9.61 -5.91
C MET A 1 -11.90 10.46 -4.70
N LYS A 2 -11.37 9.85 -3.62
CA LYS A 2 -10.73 10.62 -2.55
C LYS A 2 -9.34 11.05 -3.03
N PRO A 3 -8.89 12.28 -2.77
CA PRO A 3 -7.57 12.75 -3.18
C PRO A 3 -6.47 11.98 -2.43
N THR A 4 -5.35 11.72 -3.11
CA THR A 4 -4.18 11.09 -2.50
C THR A 4 -3.49 12.02 -1.50
N PRO A 5 -2.70 11.50 -0.55
CA PRO A 5 -2.01 12.36 0.40
C PRO A 5 -1.00 13.29 -0.29
N ASP A 6 -0.34 12.86 -1.37
CA ASP A 6 0.56 13.73 -2.14
C ASP A 6 -0.19 14.88 -2.84
N GLU A 7 -1.41 14.62 -3.32
CA GLU A 7 -2.28 15.66 -3.89
C GLU A 7 -2.79 16.62 -2.81
N LEU A 8 -3.10 16.12 -1.61
CA LEU A 8 -3.51 16.97 -0.48
C LEU A 8 -2.35 17.78 0.09
N ILE A 9 -1.17 17.19 0.28
CA ILE A 9 0.03 17.90 0.73
C ILE A 9 0.39 18.99 -0.29
N ARG A 10 0.30 18.68 -1.59
CA ARG A 10 0.51 19.67 -2.65
C ARG A 10 -0.53 20.77 -2.61
N GLY A 11 -1.82 20.42 -2.50
CA GLY A 11 -2.91 21.38 -2.37
C GLY A 11 -2.76 22.28 -1.13
N VAL A 12 -2.32 21.72 0.00
CA VAL A 12 -2.03 22.48 1.22
C VAL A 12 -0.81 23.38 1.05
N ARG A 13 0.27 22.92 0.41
CA ARG A 13 1.44 23.77 0.10
C ARG A 13 1.08 24.91 -0.84
N ASP A 14 0.25 24.66 -1.84
CA ASP A 14 -0.20 25.67 -2.79
C ASP A 14 -1.13 26.68 -2.11
N LEU A 15 -2.04 26.21 -1.24
CA LEU A 15 -2.88 27.05 -0.41
C LEU A 15 -2.06 27.89 0.57
N LEU A 16 -1.05 27.30 1.22
CA LEU A 16 -0.09 27.99 2.08
C LEU A 16 0.74 29.03 1.32
N ARG A 17 1.10 28.76 0.06
CA ARG A 17 1.79 29.72 -0.81
C ARG A 17 0.88 30.89 -1.18
N GLN A 18 -0.42 30.64 -1.39
CA GLN A 18 -1.41 31.67 -1.71
C GLN A 18 -1.75 32.56 -0.50
N ILE A 19 -1.90 31.98 0.70
CA ILE A 19 -2.23 32.73 1.92
C ILE A 19 -0.98 33.21 2.68
N GLY A 20 0.21 32.74 2.29
CA GLY A 20 1.49 33.07 2.92
C GLY A 20 1.75 34.57 3.12
N PRO A 21 1.42 35.46 2.15
CA PRO A 21 1.55 36.90 2.31
C PRO A 21 0.64 37.51 3.38
N GLU A 22 -0.44 36.82 3.76
CA GLU A 22 -1.50 37.31 4.65
C GLU A 22 -1.74 36.39 5.87
N LEU A 23 -0.76 35.58 6.27
CA LEU A 23 -0.85 34.60 7.37
C LEU A 23 -1.34 35.16 8.73
N VAL A 24 -1.30 36.48 8.91
CA VAL A 24 -1.81 37.19 10.08
C VAL A 24 -3.33 37.36 10.06
N SER A 25 -3.95 37.34 8.88
CA SER A 25 -5.39 37.55 8.68
C SER A 25 -6.21 36.40 9.27
N ALA A 26 -7.41 36.74 9.75
CA ALA A 26 -8.33 35.74 10.31
C ALA A 26 -8.73 34.69 9.26
N GLU A 27 -8.79 35.10 8.00
CA GLU A 27 -9.17 34.25 6.87
C GLU A 27 -8.08 33.23 6.51
N ALA A 28 -6.81 33.65 6.49
CA ALA A 28 -5.67 32.75 6.31
C ALA A 28 -5.57 31.71 7.46
N LYS A 29 -5.78 32.14 8.71
CA LYS A 29 -5.82 31.24 9.88
C LYS A 29 -6.97 30.24 9.80
N ALA A 30 -8.15 30.67 9.33
CA ALA A 30 -9.30 29.79 9.15
C ALA A 30 -9.11 28.79 7.99
N ALA A 31 -8.44 29.20 6.91
CA ALA A 31 -8.08 28.30 5.80
C ALA A 31 -7.04 27.25 6.22
N LEU A 32 -5.99 27.65 6.94
CA LEU A 32 -4.99 26.74 7.51
C LEU A 32 -5.62 25.76 8.51
N LYS A 33 -6.50 26.23 9.40
CA LYS A 33 -7.19 25.36 10.37
C LYS A 33 -8.08 24.32 9.67
N ARG A 34 -8.76 24.69 8.58
CA ARG A 34 -9.54 23.76 7.75
C ARG A 34 -8.65 22.73 7.05
N ALA A 35 -7.53 23.15 6.48
CA ALA A 35 -6.56 22.24 5.87
C ALA A 35 -6.00 21.23 6.89
N MET A 36 -5.60 21.70 8.08
CA MET A 36 -5.11 20.84 9.17
C MET A 36 -6.19 19.88 9.69
N TYR A 37 -7.46 20.30 9.72
CA TYR A 37 -8.59 19.46 10.11
C TYR A 37 -8.82 18.34 9.10
N VAL A 38 -8.82 18.66 7.81
CA VAL A 38 -8.94 17.66 6.74
C VAL A 38 -7.78 16.67 6.81
N LEU A 39 -6.55 17.15 6.99
CA LEU A 39 -5.38 16.29 7.17
C LEU A 39 -5.49 15.38 8.40
N ARG A 40 -6.11 15.86 9.49
CA ARG A 40 -6.32 15.06 10.72
C ARG A 40 -7.46 14.05 10.59
N GLU A 41 -8.52 14.39 9.87
CA GLU A 41 -9.67 13.49 9.65
C GLU A 41 -9.42 12.41 8.60
N THR A 42 -8.43 12.60 7.73
CA THR A 42 -8.00 11.51 6.86
C THR A 42 -7.03 10.63 7.68
N ALA A 43 -7.39 9.37 7.88
CA ALA A 43 -6.64 8.39 8.68
C ALA A 43 -5.35 7.93 7.96
N TRP A 44 -4.43 8.87 7.71
CA TRP A 44 -3.23 8.65 6.90
C TRP A 44 -2.25 7.67 7.51
N GLU A 45 -2.09 7.73 8.83
CA GLU A 45 -1.19 6.82 9.54
C GLU A 45 -1.73 5.40 9.38
N ASP A 46 -3.02 5.18 9.61
CA ASP A 46 -3.62 3.85 9.55
C ASP A 46 -3.61 3.26 8.12
N GLU A 47 -3.97 4.04 7.11
CA GLU A 47 -3.96 3.57 5.70
C GLU A 47 -2.53 3.34 5.19
N GLY A 48 -1.58 4.22 5.53
CA GLY A 48 -0.17 4.07 5.15
C GLY A 48 0.47 2.86 5.83
N PHE A 49 0.25 2.67 7.13
CA PHE A 49 0.74 1.50 7.85
C PHE A 49 0.05 0.21 7.39
N ALA A 50 -1.23 0.24 7.05
CA ALA A 50 -1.94 -0.89 6.47
C ALA A 50 -1.31 -1.31 5.12
N LEU A 51 -1.05 -0.35 4.24
CA LEU A 51 -0.35 -0.60 2.96
C LEU A 51 1.06 -1.18 3.16
N MET A 52 1.82 -0.68 4.14
CA MET A 52 3.15 -1.23 4.45
C MET A 52 3.07 -2.67 4.95
N ARG A 53 2.14 -2.97 5.86
CA ARG A 53 1.90 -4.35 6.33
C ARG A 53 1.49 -5.27 5.20
N GLU A 54 0.60 -4.80 4.32
CA GLU A 54 0.16 -5.57 3.16
C GLU A 54 1.33 -5.89 2.22
N ASN A 55 2.20 -4.91 1.95
CA ASN A 55 3.38 -5.12 1.10
C ASN A 55 4.27 -6.25 1.66
N VAL A 56 4.52 -6.25 2.97
CA VAL A 56 5.30 -7.30 3.65
C VAL A 56 4.69 -8.68 3.44
N VAL A 57 3.37 -8.80 3.56
CA VAL A 57 2.69 -10.08 3.36
C VAL A 57 2.73 -10.51 1.91
N LEU A 58 2.49 -9.61 0.95
CA LEU A 58 2.54 -9.92 -0.47
C LEU A 58 3.94 -10.41 -0.90
N ALA A 59 5.01 -9.76 -0.44
CA ALA A 59 6.37 -10.23 -0.70
C ALA A 59 6.63 -11.62 -0.11
N ALA A 60 6.19 -11.87 1.12
CA ALA A 60 6.31 -13.18 1.75
C ALA A 60 5.52 -14.28 1.00
N MET A 61 4.37 -13.94 0.42
CA MET A 61 3.60 -14.85 -0.44
C MET A 61 4.32 -15.15 -1.75
N ILE A 62 4.89 -14.14 -2.41
CA ILE A 62 5.69 -14.29 -3.63
C ILE A 62 6.89 -15.20 -3.37
N ASP A 63 7.63 -14.96 -2.28
CA ASP A 63 8.79 -15.77 -1.91
C ASP A 63 8.42 -17.23 -1.67
N ARG A 64 7.26 -17.50 -1.05
CA ARG A 64 6.75 -18.86 -0.87
C ARG A 64 6.41 -19.53 -2.18
N VAL A 65 5.79 -18.82 -3.11
CA VAL A 65 5.47 -19.38 -4.44
C VAL A 65 6.77 -19.67 -5.20
N ARG A 66 7.72 -18.74 -5.23
CA ARG A 66 9.03 -18.94 -5.87
C ARG A 66 9.82 -20.11 -5.27
N ALA A 67 9.84 -20.22 -3.94
CA ALA A 67 10.49 -21.33 -3.25
C ALA A 67 9.86 -22.69 -3.63
N TRP A 68 8.55 -22.73 -3.81
CA TRP A 68 7.85 -23.92 -4.27
C TRP A 68 8.20 -24.29 -5.73
N HIS A 69 8.42 -23.30 -6.60
CA HIS A 69 8.94 -23.52 -7.95
C HIS A 69 10.41 -23.98 -8.01
N GLY A 70 11.10 -24.06 -6.87
CA GLY A 70 12.52 -24.39 -6.82
C GLY A 70 13.42 -23.28 -7.36
N GLU A 71 12.88 -22.07 -7.56
CA GLU A 71 13.68 -20.90 -7.88
C GLU A 71 14.53 -20.54 -6.66
N GLY A 72 15.84 -20.34 -6.86
CA GLY A 72 16.76 -19.94 -5.81
C GLY A 72 16.25 -18.66 -5.13
N ALA A 73 15.73 -18.80 -3.92
CA ALA A 73 14.95 -17.78 -3.23
C ALA A 73 15.84 -16.65 -2.71
N ALA A 74 16.20 -15.70 -3.58
CA ALA A 74 16.50 -14.37 -3.11
C ALA A 74 15.18 -13.76 -2.57
N PRO A 75 15.11 -13.36 -1.29
CA PRO A 75 13.89 -12.82 -0.73
C PRO A 75 13.48 -11.54 -1.47
N THR A 76 12.18 -11.39 -1.71
CA THR A 76 11.61 -10.21 -2.35
C THR A 76 11.86 -9.00 -1.45
N ARG A 77 12.82 -8.17 -1.85
CA ARG A 77 13.20 -6.99 -1.07
C ARG A 77 12.17 -5.90 -1.27
N ILE A 78 11.48 -5.54 -0.20
CA ILE A 78 10.64 -4.34 -0.15
C ILE A 78 11.52 -3.19 0.30
N GLU A 79 11.74 -2.23 -0.58
CA GLU A 79 12.37 -0.96 -0.19
C GLU A 79 11.44 -0.21 0.76
N THR A 80 12.01 0.47 1.76
CA THR A 80 11.22 1.31 2.66
C THR A 80 10.59 2.44 1.85
N PRO A 81 9.25 2.49 1.71
CA PRO A 81 8.61 3.50 0.89
C PRO A 81 8.84 4.89 1.48
N THR A 82 9.12 5.89 0.63
CA THR A 82 9.34 7.27 1.09
C THR A 82 8.08 8.13 1.04
N SER A 83 7.03 7.62 0.42
CA SER A 83 5.71 8.25 0.32
C SER A 83 4.59 7.20 0.25
N PHE A 84 3.34 7.65 0.44
CA PHE A 84 2.18 6.79 0.21
C PHE A 84 2.06 6.36 -1.26
N GLY A 85 2.41 7.25 -2.19
CA GLY A 85 2.48 6.94 -3.62
C GLY A 85 3.44 5.77 -3.88
N ASP A 86 4.63 5.80 -3.27
CA ASP A 86 5.60 4.71 -3.36
C ASP A 86 5.05 3.41 -2.75
N ALA A 87 4.47 3.49 -1.54
CA ALA A 87 3.93 2.32 -0.86
C ALA A 87 2.81 1.64 -1.68
N ARG A 88 1.93 2.45 -2.28
CA ARG A 88 0.86 2.01 -3.17
C ARG A 88 1.40 1.47 -4.51
N GLY A 89 2.44 2.09 -5.06
CA GLY A 89 3.12 1.62 -6.26
C GLY A 89 3.72 0.23 -6.06
N THR A 90 4.47 0.04 -4.96
CA THR A 90 5.00 -1.25 -4.55
C THR A 90 3.90 -2.29 -4.35
N ASN A 91 2.80 -1.92 -3.69
CA ASN A 91 1.65 -2.80 -3.49
C ASN A 91 1.09 -3.32 -4.83
N MET A 92 0.87 -2.41 -5.78
CA MET A 92 0.35 -2.76 -7.11
C MET A 92 1.31 -3.72 -7.83
N TYR A 93 2.62 -3.44 -7.81
CA TYR A 93 3.63 -4.29 -8.41
C TYR A 93 3.60 -5.71 -7.80
N LEU A 94 3.60 -5.82 -6.48
CA LEU A 94 3.56 -7.11 -5.78
C LEU A 94 2.27 -7.89 -6.07
N ARG A 95 1.12 -7.21 -6.17
CA ARG A 95 -0.14 -7.86 -6.55
C ARG A 95 -0.10 -8.42 -7.97
N CYS A 96 0.45 -7.67 -8.92
CA CYS A 96 0.61 -8.14 -10.30
C CYS A 96 1.58 -9.32 -10.40
N ASP A 97 2.71 -9.27 -9.69
CA ASP A 97 3.69 -10.37 -9.69
C ASP A 97 3.12 -11.63 -9.04
N LEU A 98 2.43 -11.48 -7.90
CA LEU A 98 1.74 -12.60 -7.25
C LEU A 98 0.66 -13.19 -8.16
N ALA A 99 -0.17 -12.36 -8.82
CA ALA A 99 -1.19 -12.85 -9.75
C ALA A 99 -0.58 -13.67 -10.89
N ARG A 100 0.49 -13.16 -11.52
CA ARG A 100 1.23 -13.88 -12.57
C ARG A 100 1.75 -15.23 -12.08
N LEU A 101 2.36 -15.27 -10.89
CA LEU A 101 2.87 -16.51 -10.30
C LEU A 101 1.75 -17.51 -9.97
N LEU A 102 0.58 -17.03 -9.54
CA LEU A 102 -0.58 -17.88 -9.29
C LEU A 102 -1.15 -18.46 -10.60
N ASP A 103 -1.16 -17.69 -11.67
CA ASP A 103 -1.58 -18.16 -13.00
C ASP A 103 -0.62 -19.23 -13.54
N GLU A 104 0.70 -19.03 -13.36
CA GLU A 104 1.73 -20.02 -13.68
C GLU A 104 1.56 -21.31 -12.86
N LEU A 105 1.23 -21.19 -11.57
CA LEU A 105 0.92 -22.33 -10.71
C LEU A 105 -0.35 -23.07 -11.15
N ALA A 106 -1.39 -22.34 -11.55
CA ALA A 106 -2.66 -22.92 -11.99
C ALA A 106 -2.52 -23.74 -13.29
N ALA A 107 -1.55 -23.40 -14.12
CA ALA A 107 -1.22 -24.14 -15.33
C ALA A 107 -0.50 -25.49 -15.06
N GLN A 108 -0.07 -25.76 -13.82
CA GLN A 108 0.60 -27.01 -13.44
C GLN A 108 -0.38 -28.10 -12.97
N PRO A 109 0.01 -29.39 -13.06
CA PRO A 109 -0.82 -30.51 -12.60
C PRO A 109 -1.26 -30.38 -11.12
N LEU A 110 -2.52 -30.71 -10.84
CA LEU A 110 -3.21 -30.48 -9.56
C LEU A 110 -2.54 -31.12 -8.33
N ASP A 111 -1.90 -32.28 -8.49
CA ASP A 111 -1.33 -33.05 -7.39
C ASP A 111 -0.15 -32.35 -6.68
N ALA A 112 0.57 -31.48 -7.39
CA ALA A 112 1.69 -30.74 -6.82
C ALA A 112 1.22 -29.49 -6.04
N SER A 113 0.12 -28.86 -6.46
CA SER A 113 -0.20 -27.47 -6.13
C SER A 113 -1.35 -27.28 -5.13
N ALA A 114 -2.07 -28.34 -4.72
CA ALA A 114 -3.23 -28.24 -3.84
C ALA A 114 -2.91 -27.71 -2.42
N ALA A 115 -1.81 -28.17 -1.82
CA ALA A 115 -1.40 -27.75 -0.48
C ALA A 115 -1.03 -26.25 -0.44
N LEU A 116 -0.26 -25.78 -1.43
CA LEU A 116 0.15 -24.39 -1.56
C LEU A 116 -1.05 -23.46 -1.78
N ARG A 117 -2.00 -23.85 -2.65
CA ARG A 117 -3.25 -23.09 -2.88
C ARG A 117 -4.06 -22.91 -1.59
N GLY A 118 -4.17 -23.95 -0.77
CA GLY A 118 -4.86 -23.89 0.52
C GLY A 118 -4.20 -22.93 1.51
N GLU A 119 -2.87 -22.87 1.52
CA GLU A 119 -2.11 -21.99 2.42
C GLU A 119 -2.11 -20.52 1.98
N LEU A 120 -2.06 -20.27 0.67
CA LEU A 120 -2.23 -18.94 0.10
C LEU A 120 -3.63 -18.37 0.37
N ALA A 121 -4.67 -19.20 0.23
CA ALA A 121 -6.05 -18.80 0.53
C ALA A 121 -6.22 -18.40 2.00
N ARG A 122 -5.59 -19.13 2.94
CA ARG A 122 -5.59 -18.76 4.37
C ARG A 122 -4.85 -17.45 4.63
N SER A 123 -3.71 -17.24 3.98
CA SER A 123 -2.92 -16.01 4.13
C SER A 123 -3.68 -14.79 3.61
N LEU A 124 -4.38 -14.92 2.48
CA LEU A 124 -5.28 -13.89 1.93
C LEU A 124 -6.48 -13.61 2.84
N ALA A 125 -7.08 -14.65 3.42
CA ALA A 125 -8.20 -14.50 4.35
C ALA A 125 -7.77 -13.77 5.63
N ALA A 126 -6.59 -14.10 6.17
CA ALA A 126 -6.02 -13.41 7.34
C ALA A 126 -5.77 -11.92 7.06
N LEU A 127 -5.34 -11.59 5.84
CA LEU A 127 -5.12 -10.21 5.42
C LEU A 127 -6.43 -9.40 5.42
N ARG A 128 -7.51 -9.98 4.86
CA ARG A 128 -8.84 -9.36 4.84
C ARG A 128 -9.49 -9.22 6.21
N ALA A 129 -9.13 -10.09 7.15
CA ALA A 129 -9.63 -10.05 8.53
C ALA A 129 -8.85 -9.08 9.43
N SER A 130 -7.70 -8.58 8.96
CA SER A 130 -6.83 -7.65 9.70
C SER A 130 -7.10 -6.18 9.37
N ASP A 131 -8.08 -5.89 8.50
CA ASP A 131 -8.62 -4.55 8.28
C ASP A 131 -9.68 -4.24 9.36
N PRO A 132 -9.45 -3.27 10.28
CA PRO A 132 -10.44 -2.84 11.27
C PRO A 132 -11.59 -2.02 10.67
#